data_AF-A0A0F9LJ77-F1
#
_entry.id   AF-A0A0F9LJ77-F1
#
_cell.length_a   1.000
_cell.length_b   1.000
_cell.length_c   1.000
_cell.angle_alpha   90.00
_cell.angle_beta   90.00
_cell.angle_gamma   90.00
#
_symmetry.space_group_name_H-M   'P 1'
#
loop_
_entity.id
_entity.type
_entity.pdbx_description
1 polymer ?
#
loop_
_entity_poly.entity_id
_entity_poly.type
_entity_poly.pdbx_seq_one_letter_code
_entity_poly.pdbx_strand_id
1 'polypeptide(L)'
;PQKVNRKPDFDAYAGGIDQKWINGYYMLWGLTGRDSEVRQAISQGHPVIFGTVIDDKFDDFRGGDTLGIPKSAPIGRHMMCGVAYDGDGLWVVNSWSKFWGGADPTGKFPGGFFRMGWDWVNWAQATDWWAVRYAKEFA
;
A
#
# COMPACT_ATOMS: atom_id res chain seq x y z
N PRO A 1 20.34 22.09 3.87
CA PRO A 1 19.26 21.55 4.73
C PRO A 1 17.88 21.88 4.14
N GLN A 2 17.14 20.85 3.69
CA GLN A 2 15.71 21.01 3.39
C GLN A 2 15.02 21.48 4.67
N LYS A 3 14.11 22.45 4.56
CA LYS A 3 13.35 22.99 5.71
C LYS A 3 12.32 21.95 6.16
N VAL A 4 12.76 20.93 6.88
CA VAL A 4 11.87 19.97 7.55
C VAL A 4 11.09 20.74 8.64
N ASN A 5 9.79 20.48 8.77
CA ASN A 5 8.89 21.09 9.76
C ASN A 5 8.51 22.58 9.57
N ARG A 6 8.59 23.13 8.34
CA ARG A 6 7.93 24.41 8.05
C ARG A 6 6.47 24.16 7.68
N LYS A 7 5.55 24.95 8.24
CA LYS A 7 4.16 25.00 7.75
C LYS A 7 4.15 25.23 6.23
N PRO A 8 3.34 24.48 5.45
CA PRO A 8 3.14 24.78 4.03
C PRO A 8 2.72 26.25 3.83
N ASP A 9 3.10 26.85 2.71
CA ASP A 9 2.58 28.16 2.34
C ASP A 9 1.10 28.06 1.90
N PHE A 10 0.45 29.22 1.77
CA PHE A 10 -0.96 29.27 1.37
C PHE A 10 -1.18 28.71 -0.03
N ASP A 11 -0.21 28.83 -0.93
CA ASP A 11 -0.30 28.27 -2.28
C ASP A 11 -0.34 26.73 -2.25
N ALA A 12 0.42 26.09 -1.36
CA ALA A 12 0.33 24.65 -1.14
C ALA A 12 -1.04 24.22 -0.58
N TYR A 13 -1.64 24.99 0.33
CA TYR A 13 -3.00 24.73 0.80
C TYR A 13 -4.03 24.90 -0.33
N ALA A 14 -3.92 25.96 -1.12
CA ALA A 14 -4.80 26.20 -2.27
C ALA A 14 -4.69 25.08 -3.31
N GLY A 15 -3.47 24.69 -3.67
CA GLY A 15 -3.22 23.57 -4.58
C GLY A 15 -3.77 22.25 -4.07
N GLY A 16 -3.74 22.01 -2.74
CA GLY A 16 -4.36 20.85 -2.11
C GLY A 16 -5.88 20.85 -2.20
N ILE A 17 -6.53 22.01 -2.04
CA ILE A 17 -7.99 22.16 -2.21
C ILE A 17 -8.42 21.88 -3.66
N ASP A 18 -7.59 22.27 -4.62
CA ASP A 18 -7.84 22.04 -6.05
C ASP A 18 -7.57 20.59 -6.50
N GLN A 19 -6.99 19.74 -5.65
CA GLN A 19 -6.90 18.30 -5.90
C GLN A 19 -8.28 17.64 -5.75
N LYS A 20 -9.11 17.80 -6.78
CA LYS A 20 -10.47 17.24 -6.88
C LYS A 20 -10.50 15.77 -7.30
N TRP A 21 -9.35 15.11 -7.26
CA TRP A 21 -9.19 13.74 -7.76
C TRP A 21 -9.76 12.70 -6.81
N ILE A 22 -9.83 12.97 -5.51
CA ILE A 22 -10.45 12.07 -4.52
C ILE A 22 -11.89 12.50 -4.26
N ASN A 23 -12.86 11.60 -4.42
CA ASN A 23 -14.28 11.88 -4.16
C ASN A 23 -14.94 10.96 -3.12
N GLY A 24 -14.14 10.16 -2.44
CA GLY A 24 -14.61 9.30 -1.37
C GLY A 24 -13.54 8.32 -0.89
N TYR A 25 -13.83 7.73 0.26
CA TYR A 25 -13.08 6.62 0.83
C TYR A 25 -14.05 5.71 1.56
N TYR A 26 -13.73 4.44 1.68
CA TYR A 26 -14.52 3.47 2.41
C TYR A 26 -13.63 2.42 3.05
N MET A 27 -14.07 1.90 4.20
CA MET A 27 -13.32 0.89 4.93
C MET A 27 -13.64 -0.51 4.41
N LEU A 28 -12.64 -1.38 4.39
CA LEU A 28 -12.75 -2.80 4.10
C LEU A 28 -12.83 -3.55 5.44
N TRP A 29 -14.01 -4.05 5.78
CA TRP A 29 -14.33 -4.54 7.12
C TRP A 29 -14.06 -6.03 7.31
N GLY A 30 -13.85 -6.78 6.22
CA GLY A 30 -13.61 -8.22 6.29
C GLY A 30 -12.42 -8.55 7.18
N LEU A 31 -12.63 -9.25 8.29
CA LEU A 31 -11.56 -9.96 9.01
C LEU A 31 -11.29 -11.34 8.37
N THR A 32 -12.32 -11.93 7.75
CA THR A 32 -12.26 -13.15 6.96
C THR A 32 -12.78 -12.85 5.55
N GLY A 33 -12.00 -13.16 4.52
CA GLY A 33 -12.35 -12.85 3.13
C GLY A 33 -12.02 -11.43 2.71
N ARG A 34 -11.11 -10.74 3.42
CA ARG A 34 -10.64 -9.39 3.09
C ARG A 34 -10.05 -9.33 1.69
N ASP A 35 -9.41 -10.42 1.26
CA ASP A 35 -8.87 -10.56 -0.09
C ASP A 35 -9.94 -10.33 -1.17
N SER A 36 -11.19 -10.74 -0.94
CA SER A 36 -12.29 -10.48 -1.88
C SER A 36 -12.64 -8.98 -1.98
N GLU A 37 -12.71 -8.28 -0.85
CA GLU A 37 -12.98 -6.84 -0.79
C GLU A 37 -11.83 -6.03 -1.41
N VAL A 38 -10.58 -6.44 -1.15
CA VAL A 38 -9.37 -5.83 -1.73
C VAL A 38 -9.34 -6.02 -3.25
N ARG A 39 -9.62 -7.24 -3.74
CA ARG A 39 -9.71 -7.51 -5.19
C ARG A 39 -10.82 -6.68 -5.84
N GLN A 40 -11.97 -6.58 -5.18
CA GLN A 40 -13.08 -5.77 -5.66
C GLN A 40 -12.70 -4.28 -5.74
N ALA A 41 -12.08 -3.73 -4.70
CA ALA A 41 -11.62 -2.34 -4.70
C ALA A 41 -10.60 -2.07 -5.83
N ILE A 42 -9.56 -2.91 -5.95
CA ILE A 42 -8.51 -2.73 -6.96
C ILE A 42 -9.05 -2.90 -8.38
N SER A 43 -9.97 -3.86 -8.62
CA SER A 43 -10.61 -4.03 -9.93
C SER A 43 -11.49 -2.84 -10.35
N GLN A 44 -11.94 -2.03 -9.39
CA GLN A 44 -12.63 -0.77 -9.63
C GLN A 44 -11.67 0.43 -9.80
N GLY A 45 -10.36 0.19 -9.75
CA GLY A 45 -9.33 1.24 -9.79
C GLY A 45 -9.19 1.99 -8.46
N HIS A 46 -9.65 1.42 -7.35
CA HIS A 46 -9.50 2.00 -6.02
C HIS A 46 -8.28 1.39 -5.32
N PRO A 47 -7.16 2.12 -5.17
CA PRO A 47 -6.02 1.65 -4.39
C PRO A 47 -6.42 1.52 -2.93
N VAL A 48 -5.76 0.60 -2.24
CA VAL A 48 -6.12 0.20 -0.87
C VAL A 48 -4.95 0.49 0.07
N ILE A 49 -5.19 1.30 1.08
CA ILE A 49 -4.24 1.67 2.12
C ILE A 49 -4.49 0.79 3.34
N PHE A 50 -3.43 0.36 4.02
CA PHE A 50 -3.52 -0.44 5.23
C PHE A 50 -2.30 -0.24 6.13
N GLY A 51 -2.45 -0.53 7.42
CA GLY A 51 -1.36 -0.60 8.38
C GLY A 51 -1.04 -2.04 8.75
N THR A 52 0.24 -2.39 8.89
CA THR A 52 0.65 -3.71 9.39
C THR A 52 1.89 -3.63 10.26
N VAL A 53 2.12 -4.67 11.06
CA VAL A 53 3.43 -4.95 11.66
C VAL A 53 4.39 -5.44 10.58
N ILE A 54 5.68 -5.11 10.72
CA ILE A 54 6.80 -5.58 9.89
C ILE A 54 7.93 -6.14 10.77
N ASP A 55 8.78 -7.00 10.20
CA ASP A 55 9.96 -7.59 10.84
C ASP A 55 11.23 -7.36 9.99
N ASP A 56 12.38 -7.86 10.45
CA ASP A 56 13.66 -7.73 9.74
C ASP A 56 13.62 -8.32 8.33
N LYS A 57 12.84 -9.38 8.09
CA LYS A 57 12.70 -9.98 6.76
C LYS A 57 12.06 -9.01 5.78
N PHE A 58 11.09 -8.22 6.24
CA PHE A 58 10.54 -7.14 5.43
C PHE A 58 11.59 -6.07 5.14
N ASP A 59 12.34 -5.61 6.15
CA ASP A 59 13.37 -4.57 5.98
C ASP A 59 14.49 -5.00 5.00
N ASP A 60 14.90 -6.26 5.12
CA ASP A 60 15.91 -6.89 4.28
C ASP A 60 15.40 -7.38 2.93
N PHE A 61 14.13 -7.13 2.57
CA PHE A 61 13.58 -7.58 1.30
C PHE A 61 14.31 -6.96 0.10
N ARG A 62 14.69 -7.80 -0.86
CA ARG A 62 15.40 -7.42 -2.10
C ARG A 62 14.73 -7.93 -3.38
N GLY A 63 13.44 -8.27 -3.35
CA GLY A 63 12.66 -8.71 -4.52
C GLY A 63 12.55 -10.24 -4.68
N GLY A 64 11.94 -10.67 -5.80
CA GLY A 64 11.86 -12.06 -6.22
C GLY A 64 10.67 -12.86 -5.69
N ASP A 65 10.39 -12.77 -4.39
CA ASP A 65 9.41 -13.63 -3.72
C ASP A 65 8.19 -12.87 -3.19
N THR A 66 7.09 -13.61 -3.00
CA THR A 66 5.95 -13.16 -2.19
C THR A 66 6.34 -13.16 -0.72
N LEU A 67 6.17 -12.02 -0.04
CA LEU A 67 6.29 -11.95 1.41
C LEU A 67 5.00 -12.42 2.06
N GLY A 68 5.09 -13.45 2.90
CA GLY A 68 4.02 -13.87 3.79
C GLY A 68 4.06 -13.12 5.13
N ILE A 69 3.20 -13.53 6.06
CA ILE A 69 3.11 -12.93 7.41
C ILE A 69 4.50 -12.86 8.09
N PRO A 70 4.88 -11.71 8.69
CA PRO A 70 6.07 -11.57 9.53
C PRO A 70 6.13 -12.66 10.60
N LYS A 71 7.28 -13.33 10.71
CA LYS A 71 7.49 -14.46 11.64
C LYS A 71 8.48 -14.14 12.74
N SER A 72 9.31 -13.11 12.55
CA SER A 72 10.30 -12.67 13.52
C SER A 72 9.71 -11.62 14.47
N ALA A 73 10.53 -11.16 15.42
CA ALA A 73 10.13 -10.09 16.33
C ALA A 73 9.73 -8.82 15.54
N PRO A 74 8.60 -8.19 15.88
CA PRO A 74 8.21 -6.91 15.29
C PRO A 74 9.29 -5.85 15.48
N ILE A 75 9.69 -5.19 14.38
CA ILE A 75 10.59 -4.03 14.45
C ILE A 75 9.84 -2.70 14.34
N GLY A 76 8.56 -2.76 13.97
CA GLY A 76 7.72 -1.58 13.87
C GLY A 76 6.37 -1.85 13.23
N ARG A 77 5.67 -0.75 12.95
CA ARG A 77 4.42 -0.73 12.19
C ARG A 77 4.61 0.19 10.98
N HIS A 78 3.97 -0.18 9.88
CA HIS A 78 4.09 0.54 8.63
C HIS A 78 2.75 0.64 7.90
N MET A 79 2.51 1.77 7.25
CA MET A 79 1.36 1.99 6.37
C MET A 79 1.81 1.92 4.92
N MET A 80 1.08 1.14 4.12
CA MET A 80 1.42 0.86 2.73
C MET A 80 0.18 0.89 1.83
N CYS A 81 0.38 0.84 0.51
CA CYS A 81 -0.68 0.97 -0.49
C CYS A 81 -0.67 -0.19 -1.48
N GLY A 82 -1.73 -1.00 -1.48
CA GLY A 82 -2.02 -2.03 -2.47
C GLY A 82 -2.62 -1.43 -3.75
N VAL A 83 -2.05 -1.79 -4.90
CA VAL A 83 -2.38 -1.15 -6.20
C VAL A 83 -2.73 -2.13 -7.32
N ALA A 84 -2.36 -3.39 -7.19
CA ALA A 84 -2.68 -4.45 -8.13
C ALA A 84 -2.74 -5.79 -7.40
N TYR A 85 -3.24 -6.84 -8.05
CA TYR A 85 -3.20 -8.19 -7.46
C TYR A 85 -3.03 -9.24 -8.56
N ASP A 86 -2.67 -10.44 -8.13
CA ASP A 86 -2.67 -11.64 -8.97
C ASP A 86 -3.19 -12.87 -8.17
N GLY A 87 -2.88 -14.08 -8.64
CA GLY A 87 -3.25 -15.32 -7.95
C GLY A 87 -2.52 -15.47 -6.62
N ASP A 88 -1.27 -15.02 -6.54
CA ASP A 88 -0.36 -15.27 -5.43
C ASP A 88 -0.48 -14.21 -4.33
N GLY A 89 -0.85 -12.98 -4.68
CA GLY A 89 -0.94 -11.93 -3.68
C GLY A 89 -1.41 -10.56 -4.15
N LEU A 90 -1.27 -9.61 -3.24
CA LEU A 90 -1.47 -8.19 -3.42
C LEU A 90 -0.14 -7.52 -3.76
N TRP A 91 -0.09 -6.75 -4.84
CA TRP A 91 1.04 -5.88 -5.16
C TRP A 91 0.94 -4.57 -4.39
N VAL A 92 1.97 -4.29 -3.60
CA VAL A 92 2.01 -3.17 -2.66
C VAL A 92 3.17 -2.25 -2.99
N VAL A 93 2.91 -0.94 -2.97
CA VAL A 93 3.93 0.12 -3.07
C VAL A 93 4.40 0.49 -1.68
N ASN A 94 5.72 0.46 -1.48
CA ASN A 94 6.38 0.94 -0.27
C ASN A 94 6.94 2.36 -0.48
N SER A 95 7.19 3.08 0.61
CA SER A 95 7.70 4.45 0.66
C SER A 95 9.19 4.54 0.98
N TRP A 96 9.97 3.47 0.79
CA TRP A 96 11.40 3.39 1.10
C TRP A 96 12.30 3.48 -0.15
N SER A 97 11.88 4.28 -1.13
CA SER A 97 12.55 4.46 -2.43
C SER A 97 12.47 3.23 -3.35
N LYS A 98 12.78 3.47 -4.64
CA LYS A 98 12.88 2.44 -5.67
C LYS A 98 14.06 1.47 -5.48
N PHE A 99 14.97 1.78 -4.54
CA PHE A 99 16.13 0.96 -4.23
C PHE A 99 15.85 -0.04 -3.10
N TRP A 100 14.74 0.12 -2.38
CA TRP A 100 14.26 -0.89 -1.45
C TRP A 100 13.45 -1.94 -2.21
N GLY A 101 13.55 -3.19 -1.79
CA GLY A 101 13.06 -4.31 -2.60
C GLY A 101 13.91 -4.50 -3.86
N GLY A 102 13.40 -5.31 -4.78
CA GLY A 102 13.98 -5.54 -6.09
C GLY A 102 12.88 -5.60 -7.13
N ALA A 103 13.26 -5.45 -8.40
CA ALA A 103 12.29 -5.62 -9.48
C ALA A 103 11.70 -7.04 -9.42
N ASP A 104 10.41 -7.12 -9.69
CA ASP A 104 9.76 -8.41 -9.90
C ASP A 104 10.42 -9.14 -11.09
N PRO A 105 10.58 -10.49 -11.04
CA PRO A 105 11.21 -11.25 -12.12
C PRO A 105 10.55 -11.10 -13.51
N THR A 106 9.28 -10.70 -13.57
CA THR A 106 8.58 -10.45 -14.84
C THR A 106 8.85 -9.05 -15.42
N GLY A 107 9.49 -8.17 -14.65
CA GLY A 107 9.75 -6.77 -15.01
C GLY A 107 8.52 -5.86 -14.91
N LYS A 108 7.35 -6.38 -14.51
CA LYS A 108 6.10 -5.61 -14.40
C LYS A 108 6.13 -4.56 -13.30
N PHE A 109 6.78 -4.87 -12.18
CA PHE A 109 6.91 -3.96 -11.04
C PHE A 109 8.39 -3.64 -10.77
N PRO A 110 8.78 -2.35 -10.73
CA PRO A 110 10.13 -1.95 -10.41
C PRO A 110 10.40 -2.11 -8.90
N GLY A 111 11.63 -1.82 -8.47
CA GLY A 111 11.93 -1.70 -7.04
C GLY A 111 11.06 -0.64 -6.36
N GLY A 112 10.87 -0.78 -5.05
CA GLY A 112 9.87 -0.06 -4.26
C GLY A 112 8.52 -0.78 -4.17
N PHE A 113 8.35 -1.89 -4.90
CA PHE A 113 7.17 -2.75 -4.83
C PHE A 113 7.52 -4.09 -4.22
N PHE A 114 6.52 -4.75 -3.63
CA PHE A 114 6.61 -6.15 -3.25
C PHE A 114 5.24 -6.80 -3.39
N ARG A 115 5.23 -8.13 -3.40
CA ARG A 115 4.02 -8.94 -3.40
C ARG A 115 3.76 -9.45 -1.99
N MET A 116 2.63 -9.06 -1.42
CA MET A 116 2.13 -9.45 -0.12
C MET A 116 1.19 -10.66 -0.27
N GLY A 117 1.46 -11.74 0.44
CA GLY A 117 0.65 -12.95 0.39
C GLY A 117 -0.77 -12.73 0.94
N TRP A 118 -1.74 -13.50 0.43
CA TRP A 118 -3.13 -13.40 0.88
C TRP A 118 -3.35 -13.81 2.34
N ASP A 119 -2.46 -14.64 2.88
CA ASP A 119 -2.38 -14.94 4.31
C ASP A 119 -2.10 -13.67 5.12
N TRP A 120 -1.17 -12.84 4.64
CA TRP A 120 -0.85 -11.56 5.27
C TRP A 120 -1.98 -10.54 5.09
N VAL A 121 -2.62 -10.47 3.93
CA VAL A 121 -3.78 -9.57 3.73
C VAL A 121 -4.89 -9.86 4.75
N ASN A 122 -5.16 -11.14 5.02
CA ASN A 122 -6.17 -11.57 5.99
C ASN A 122 -5.64 -11.64 7.44
N TRP A 123 -4.40 -11.25 7.70
CA TRP A 123 -3.82 -11.31 9.03
C TRP A 123 -4.43 -10.26 9.95
N ALA A 124 -4.71 -10.63 11.20
CA ALA A 124 -5.33 -9.74 12.18
C ALA A 124 -4.49 -8.51 12.55
N GLN A 125 -3.17 -8.55 12.31
CA GLN A 125 -2.27 -7.42 12.53
C GLN A 125 -2.11 -6.54 11.28
N ALA A 126 -2.68 -6.95 10.14
CA ALA A 126 -2.92 -6.05 9.02
C ALA A 126 -4.31 -5.42 9.21
N THR A 127 -4.33 -4.13 9.51
CA THR A 127 -5.50 -3.37 10.00
C THR A 127 -5.67 -2.06 9.23
N ASP A 128 -6.71 -1.30 9.56
CA ASP A 128 -6.99 0.01 8.97
C ASP A 128 -7.04 -0.01 7.44
N TRP A 129 -7.77 -0.97 6.89
CA TRP A 129 -7.90 -1.15 5.44
C TRP A 129 -8.90 -0.16 4.86
N TRP A 130 -8.43 0.79 4.06
CA TRP A 130 -9.23 1.83 3.41
C TRP A 130 -9.00 1.85 1.92
N ALA A 131 -10.07 1.87 1.13
CA ALA A 131 -9.99 2.10 -0.31
C ALA A 131 -10.28 3.57 -0.63
N VAL A 132 -9.51 4.13 -1.56
CA VAL A 132 -9.69 5.52 -2.03
C VAL A 132 -10.43 5.49 -3.37
N ARG A 133 -11.53 6.23 -3.46
CA ARG A 133 -12.29 6.40 -4.70
C ARG A 133 -11.87 7.68 -5.41
N TYR A 134 -11.49 7.53 -6.67
CA TYR A 134 -11.20 8.68 -7.53
C TYR A 134 -12.45 9.21 -8.23
N ALA A 135 -12.48 10.51 -8.45
CA ALA A 135 -13.44 11.16 -9.33
C ALA A 135 -13.16 10.77 -10.78
N LYS A 136 -14.07 10.01 -11.41
CA LYS A 136 -13.99 9.60 -12.82
C LYS A 136 -13.83 10.78 -13.79
N GLU A 137 -14.25 11.97 -13.40
CA GLU A 137 -14.19 13.19 -14.20
C GLU A 137 -12.77 13.76 -14.34
N PHE A 138 -11.80 13.22 -13.59
CA PHE A 138 -10.41 13.66 -13.58
C PHE A 138 -9.40 12.51 -13.77
N ALA A 139 -9.86 11.32 -14.19
CA ALA A 139 -9.05 10.11 -14.36
C ALA A 139 -8.77 9.79 -15.83
#